data_AF-A0AAN8EZT9-F1
#
_entry.id   AF-A0AAN8EZT9-F1
#
_cell.length_a   1.000
_cell.length_b   1.000
_cell.length_c   1.000
_cell.angle_alpha   90.00
_cell.angle_beta   90.00
_cell.angle_gamma   90.00
#
_symmetry.space_group_name_H-M   'P 1'
#
loop_
_entity.id
_entity.type
_entity.pdbx_description
1 polymer ?
#
loop_
_entity_poly.entity_id
_entity_poly.type
_entity_poly.pdbx_seq_one_letter_code
_entity_poly.pdbx_strand_id
1 'polypeptide(L)'
;MLHVDKPDSMMTEPLYITARSLTPNATYEIVLRLNHQSGILFGRGLYKANEEGIIDLRKTAPLRGTYSGVRSMGLFEGLMPSDKFRAGNYCKCTPPEPFHFTLELRDCASELLHSLPLIKRWLHPAVVRKDIEDDSICGTLFLPPGDGPFPTILDISGTGGGLNEHKSATLASEGFCVLALAFFQYKTLIEDLNDLDLDYFKKAIDWLISRPFTRNEIGIQGVSFGGLLVNMLAVRHPEIVAVCSINGSHCLTEMAKIKEHGEYLPYVR
;
A
#
# COMPACT_ATOMS: atom_id res chain seq x y z
N MET A 1 -8.81 25.88 16.49
CA MET A 1 -8.43 24.49 16.84
C MET A 1 -8.72 23.55 15.68
N LEU A 2 -7.82 22.58 15.45
CA LEU A 2 -8.02 21.52 14.46
C LEU A 2 -9.02 20.48 14.96
N HIS A 3 -9.75 19.88 14.03
CA HIS A 3 -10.63 18.75 14.26
C HIS A 3 -10.55 17.79 13.07
N VAL A 4 -10.50 16.49 13.37
CA VAL A 4 -10.53 15.39 12.39
C VAL A 4 -11.61 14.42 12.86
N ASP A 5 -12.46 13.98 11.94
CA ASP A 5 -13.58 13.07 12.23
C ASP A 5 -13.11 11.68 12.69
N LYS A 6 -12.08 11.14 12.03
CA LYS A 6 -11.50 9.81 12.32
C LYS A 6 -9.99 9.94 12.58
N PRO A 7 -9.56 10.20 13.83
CA PRO A 7 -8.13 10.31 14.13
C PRO A 7 -7.39 8.97 14.01
N ASP A 8 -8.08 7.84 14.10
CA ASP A 8 -7.58 6.49 13.80
C ASP A 8 -8.48 5.86 12.74
N SER A 9 -7.90 5.47 11.60
CA SER A 9 -8.65 5.00 10.44
C SER A 9 -7.81 4.08 9.54
N MET A 10 -8.47 3.31 8.68
CA MET A 10 -7.81 2.52 7.64
C MET A 10 -7.22 3.41 6.54
N MET A 11 -6.14 2.98 5.88
CA MET A 11 -5.48 3.76 4.83
C MET A 11 -6.43 4.21 3.71
N THR A 12 -7.41 3.38 3.39
CA THR A 12 -8.44 3.61 2.37
C THR A 12 -9.51 4.61 2.79
N GLU A 13 -9.70 4.85 4.08
CA GLU A 13 -10.75 5.74 4.57
C GLU A 13 -10.37 7.22 4.41
N PRO A 14 -11.21 8.05 3.78
CA PRO A 14 -10.98 9.49 3.74
C PRO A 14 -11.20 10.12 5.12
N LEU A 15 -10.49 11.22 5.38
CA LEU A 15 -10.59 12.02 6.60
C LEU A 15 -11.20 13.40 6.29
N TYR A 16 -11.96 13.93 7.23
CA TYR A 16 -12.52 15.27 7.18
C TYR A 16 -11.81 16.16 8.18
N ILE A 17 -10.94 17.01 7.66
CA ILE A 17 -10.12 17.92 8.43
C ILE A 17 -10.76 19.31 8.40
N THR A 18 -10.94 19.90 9.59
CA THR A 18 -11.39 21.28 9.74
C THR A 18 -10.55 22.01 10.79
N ALA A 19 -10.40 23.32 10.64
CA ALA A 19 -9.87 24.21 11.65
C ALA A 19 -10.92 25.28 11.95
N ARG A 20 -11.24 25.49 13.23
CA ARG A 20 -12.31 26.41 13.68
C ARG A 20 -11.79 27.42 14.70
N SER A 21 -12.59 28.44 15.02
CA SER A 21 -12.23 29.47 15.99
C SER A 21 -10.94 30.20 15.60
N LEU A 22 -10.78 30.45 14.29
CA LEU A 22 -9.67 31.21 13.73
C LEU A 22 -10.09 32.66 13.57
N THR A 23 -9.12 33.55 13.40
CA THR A 23 -9.39 34.93 13.01
C THR A 23 -9.99 34.93 11.59
N PRO A 24 -11.19 35.50 11.38
CA PRO A 24 -11.82 35.57 10.06
C PRO A 24 -10.88 36.17 9.01
N ASN A 25 -10.89 35.61 7.80
CA ASN A 25 -10.08 36.05 6.66
C ASN A 25 -8.55 36.02 6.86
N ALA A 26 -8.03 35.57 8.00
CA ALA A 26 -6.60 35.40 8.21
C ALA A 26 -6.08 34.10 7.54
N THR A 27 -4.76 34.05 7.32
CA THR A 27 -4.10 32.91 6.70
C THR A 27 -3.44 32.00 7.73
N TYR A 28 -3.56 30.69 7.53
CA TYR A 28 -2.99 29.67 8.40
C TYR A 28 -2.32 28.57 7.58
N GLU A 29 -1.24 28.01 8.08
CA GLU A 29 -0.61 26.83 7.48
C GLU A 29 -1.11 25.58 8.21
N ILE A 30 -1.53 24.58 7.45
CA ILE A 30 -1.81 23.24 7.97
C ILE A 30 -0.76 22.30 7.41
N VAL A 31 -0.04 21.61 8.30
CA VAL A 31 1.06 20.72 7.97
C VAL A 31 0.74 19.32 8.47
N LEU A 32 0.82 18.33 7.58
CA LEU A 32 0.77 16.92 7.91
C LEU A 32 2.18 16.35 7.87
N ARG A 33 2.61 15.66 8.93
CA ARG A 33 3.95 15.05 9.01
C ARG A 33 3.83 13.55 9.27
N LEU A 34 4.58 12.75 8.52
CA LEU A 34 4.80 11.34 8.78
C LEU A 34 6.25 11.13 9.23
N ASN A 35 6.43 10.65 10.45
CA ASN A 35 7.74 10.20 10.91
C ASN A 35 7.91 8.73 10.52
N HIS A 36 8.62 8.49 9.42
CA HIS A 36 8.89 7.14 8.92
C HIS A 36 10.34 6.74 9.25
N GLN A 37 10.62 5.44 9.33
CA GLN A 37 11.97 4.90 9.54
C GLN A 37 12.99 5.38 8.47
N SER A 38 12.51 5.67 7.26
CA SER A 38 13.34 6.20 6.16
C SER A 38 13.54 7.72 6.22
N GLY A 39 12.90 8.41 7.17
CA GLY A 39 12.93 9.87 7.35
C GLY A 39 11.53 10.49 7.41
N ILE A 40 11.47 11.82 7.34
CA ILE A 40 10.21 12.56 7.47
C ILE A 40 9.62 12.85 6.09
N LEU A 41 8.37 12.46 5.89
CA LEU A 41 7.52 12.93 4.80
C LEU A 41 6.57 14.00 5.33
N PHE A 42 6.24 15.00 4.52
CA PHE A 42 5.31 16.05 4.92
C PHE A 42 4.44 16.52 3.76
N GLY A 43 3.23 16.91 4.08
CA GLY A 43 2.33 17.64 3.20
C GLY A 43 1.97 18.96 3.86
N ARG A 44 1.81 20.03 3.09
CA ARG A 44 1.41 21.33 3.66
C ARG A 44 0.50 22.10 2.73
N GLY A 45 -0.36 22.92 3.33
CA GLY A 45 -1.15 23.92 2.61
C GLY A 45 -1.27 25.18 3.45
N LEU A 46 -1.15 26.33 2.79
CA LEU A 46 -1.54 27.62 3.36
C LEU A 46 -2.98 27.90 2.95
N TYR A 47 -3.86 28.17 3.90
CA TYR A 47 -5.29 28.39 3.68
C TYR A 47 -5.70 29.75 4.22
N LYS A 48 -6.77 30.31 3.66
CA LYS A 48 -7.46 31.46 4.22
C LYS A 48 -8.70 30.98 4.98
N ALA A 49 -8.86 31.40 6.23
CA ALA A 49 -10.09 31.17 6.97
C ALA A 49 -11.24 31.97 6.32
N ASN A 50 -12.44 31.40 6.34
CA ASN A 50 -13.64 32.10 5.86
C ASN A 50 -14.09 33.21 6.86
N GLU A 51 -15.23 33.83 6.58
CA GLU A 51 -15.79 34.92 7.41
C GLU A 51 -16.17 34.46 8.82
N GLU A 52 -16.48 33.16 9.00
CA GLU A 52 -16.76 32.55 10.28
C GLU A 52 -15.51 32.05 11.03
N GLY A 53 -14.31 32.27 10.48
CA GLY A 53 -13.07 31.80 11.09
C GLY A 53 -12.89 30.28 11.00
N ILE A 54 -13.30 29.69 9.88
CA ILE A 54 -13.27 28.25 9.61
C ILE A 54 -12.46 27.96 8.34
N ILE A 55 -11.66 26.90 8.38
CA ILE A 55 -11.08 26.23 7.21
C ILE A 55 -11.64 24.80 7.18
N ASP A 56 -12.27 24.41 6.07
CA ASP A 56 -12.74 23.03 5.83
C ASP A 56 -12.06 22.52 4.56
N LEU A 57 -11.19 21.51 4.67
CA LEU A 57 -10.35 21.04 3.55
C LEU A 57 -11.18 20.40 2.43
N ARG A 58 -12.46 20.09 2.67
CA ARG A 58 -13.40 19.63 1.63
C ARG A 58 -13.96 20.76 0.77
N LYS A 59 -13.79 22.00 1.20
CA LYS A 59 -14.38 23.19 0.57
C LYS A 59 -13.34 24.24 0.20
N THR A 60 -12.22 24.26 0.91
CA THR A 60 -11.17 25.27 0.77
C THR A 60 -9.94 24.67 0.12
N ALA A 61 -9.56 25.19 -1.05
CA ALA A 61 -8.27 24.89 -1.66
C ALA A 61 -7.13 25.63 -0.93
N PRO A 62 -5.93 25.05 -0.84
CA PRO A 62 -4.77 25.80 -0.36
C PRO A 62 -4.43 26.92 -1.36
N LEU A 63 -4.05 28.09 -0.84
CA LEU A 63 -3.48 29.20 -1.61
C LEU A 63 -2.11 28.82 -2.20
N ARG A 64 -1.34 28.02 -1.46
CA ARG A 64 -0.07 27.41 -1.85
C ARG A 64 0.20 26.18 -1.00
N GLY A 65 0.99 25.24 -1.47
CA GLY A 65 1.28 24.03 -0.72
C GLY A 65 1.95 22.95 -1.55
N THR A 66 1.94 21.73 -1.02
CA THR A 66 2.39 20.52 -1.72
C THR A 66 1.32 19.90 -2.62
N TYR A 67 0.13 20.50 -2.65
CA TYR A 67 -0.95 20.14 -3.56
C TYR A 67 -1.78 21.40 -3.92
N SER A 68 -2.68 21.26 -4.88
CA SER A 68 -3.59 22.31 -5.34
C SER A 68 -5.03 21.81 -5.53
N GLY A 69 -5.97 22.75 -5.61
CA GLY A 69 -7.40 22.46 -5.74
C GLY A 69 -8.06 22.03 -4.42
N VAL A 70 -9.39 21.89 -4.45
CA VAL A 70 -10.17 21.43 -3.29
C VAL A 70 -10.05 19.90 -3.20
N ARG A 71 -9.20 19.43 -2.30
CA ARG A 71 -8.94 18.00 -2.07
C ARG A 71 -8.87 17.72 -0.57
N SER A 72 -9.84 16.97 -0.05
CA SER A 72 -9.92 16.66 1.39
C SER A 72 -8.70 15.88 1.90
N MET A 73 -8.18 14.98 1.07
CA MET A 73 -6.98 14.19 1.33
C MET A 73 -5.71 14.76 0.68
N GLY A 74 -5.75 16.00 0.18
CA GLY A 74 -4.65 16.60 -0.56
C GLY A 74 -3.33 16.68 0.21
N LEU A 75 -3.39 16.83 1.55
CA LEU A 75 -2.20 16.76 2.41
C LEU A 75 -1.52 15.39 2.40
N PHE A 76 -2.28 14.30 2.25
CA PHE A 76 -1.77 12.93 2.16
C PHE A 76 -1.31 12.60 0.74
N GLU A 77 -2.07 13.03 -0.27
CA GLU A 77 -1.74 12.85 -1.70
C GLU A 77 -0.47 13.62 -2.08
N GLY A 78 -0.29 14.82 -1.50
CA GLY A 78 0.86 15.70 -1.72
C GLY A 78 1.98 15.51 -0.70
N LEU A 79 2.17 14.32 -0.14
CA LEU A 79 3.33 14.05 0.73
C LEU A 79 4.62 14.15 -0.09
N MET A 80 5.58 14.91 0.43
CA MET A 80 6.92 15.06 -0.13
C MET A 80 7.99 14.67 0.90
N PRO A 81 9.12 14.11 0.47
CA PRO A 81 10.26 13.87 1.36
C PRO A 81 10.82 15.20 1.87
N SER A 82 11.17 15.25 3.15
CA SER A 82 12.01 16.33 3.69
C SER A 82 13.49 16.04 3.47
N ASP A 83 14.35 17.00 3.79
CA ASP A 83 15.82 16.82 3.77
C ASP A 83 16.31 15.72 4.73
N LYS A 84 15.46 15.29 5.68
CA LYS A 84 15.73 14.16 6.57
C LYS A 84 15.35 12.81 5.98
N PHE A 85 14.76 12.78 4.79
CA PHE A 85 14.45 11.55 4.07
C PHE A 85 15.65 11.14 3.22
N ARG A 86 16.21 9.97 3.52
CA ARG A 86 17.47 9.54 2.90
C ARG A 86 17.28 9.30 1.40
N ALA A 87 18.10 9.95 0.58
CA ALA A 87 18.04 9.77 -0.88
C ALA A 87 18.20 8.29 -1.26
N GLY A 88 17.40 7.83 -2.24
CA GLY A 88 17.38 6.44 -2.68
C GLY A 88 16.56 5.49 -1.79
N ASN A 89 16.10 5.92 -0.61
CA ASN A 89 15.16 5.12 0.18
C ASN A 89 13.75 5.19 -0.41
N TYR A 90 12.98 4.13 -0.14
CA TYR A 90 11.54 4.07 -0.37
C TYR A 90 10.78 4.10 0.96
N CYS A 91 9.51 4.52 0.93
CA CYS A 91 8.60 4.45 2.08
C CYS A 91 8.16 2.99 2.28
N LYS A 92 8.96 2.20 3.00
CA LYS A 92 8.67 0.79 3.28
C LYS A 92 7.39 0.63 4.10
N CYS A 93 6.44 -0.15 3.58
CA CYS A 93 5.18 -0.47 4.26
C CYS A 93 5.11 -1.95 4.69
N THR A 94 6.27 -2.59 4.87
CA THR A 94 6.40 -3.99 5.29
C THR A 94 7.33 -4.06 6.51
N PRO A 95 6.91 -4.68 7.63
CA PRO A 95 5.55 -5.19 7.90
C PRO A 95 4.50 -4.08 7.84
N PRO A 96 3.19 -4.41 7.69
CA PRO A 96 2.11 -3.45 7.46
C PRO A 96 1.71 -2.68 8.74
N GLU A 97 2.70 -2.07 9.39
CA GLU A 97 2.53 -1.31 10.63
C GLU A 97 1.82 0.02 10.38
N PRO A 98 0.96 0.49 11.31
CA PRO A 98 0.25 1.76 11.15
C PRO A 98 1.20 2.94 10.93
N PHE A 99 0.80 3.85 10.05
CA PHE A 99 1.48 5.13 9.88
C PHE A 99 0.97 6.13 10.91
N HIS A 100 1.90 6.69 11.67
CA HIS A 100 1.65 7.73 12.65
C HIS A 100 1.96 9.09 12.06
N PHE A 101 0.92 9.90 11.92
CA PHE A 101 1.01 11.26 11.44
C PHE A 101 0.81 12.27 12.57
N THR A 102 1.32 13.47 12.36
CA THR A 102 1.01 14.65 13.16
C THR A 102 0.44 15.73 12.24
N LEU A 103 -0.74 16.23 12.59
CA LEU A 103 -1.39 17.34 11.91
C LEU A 103 -1.23 18.61 12.75
N GLU A 104 -0.56 19.61 12.19
CA GLU A 104 -0.22 20.87 12.84
C GLU A 104 -0.99 22.02 12.20
N LEU A 105 -1.47 22.95 13.02
CA LEU A 105 -1.99 24.24 12.60
C LEU A 105 -1.03 25.33 13.07
N ARG A 106 -0.58 26.15 12.13
CA ARG A 106 0.34 27.25 12.37
C ARG A 106 -0.26 28.57 11.88
N ASP A 107 0.08 29.65 12.56
CA ASP A 107 -0.31 31.00 12.14
C ASP A 107 0.61 31.57 11.05
N CYS A 108 0.43 32.85 10.71
CA CYS A 108 1.25 33.53 9.72
C CYS A 108 2.71 33.76 10.15
N ALA A 109 3.00 33.75 11.45
CA ALA A 109 4.34 33.80 12.01
C ALA A 109 4.99 32.41 12.10
N SER A 110 4.31 31.36 11.62
CA SER A 110 4.71 29.95 11.70
C SER A 110 4.72 29.38 13.13
N GLU A 111 4.09 30.07 14.08
CA GLU A 111 3.92 29.59 15.45
C GLU A 111 2.90 28.45 15.49
N LEU A 112 3.20 27.40 16.25
CA LEU A 112 2.31 26.25 16.39
C LEU A 112 1.13 26.61 17.31
N LEU A 113 -0.08 26.65 16.74
CA LEU A 113 -1.30 26.92 17.48
C LEU A 113 -1.96 25.66 18.05
N HIS A 114 -1.91 24.56 17.29
CA HIS A 114 -2.54 23.30 17.69
C HIS A 114 -1.91 22.13 16.93
N SER A 115 -1.91 20.96 17.56
CA SER A 115 -1.39 19.72 16.97
C SER A 115 -2.27 18.54 17.35
N LEU A 116 -2.46 17.60 16.41
CA LEU A 116 -3.24 16.37 16.60
C LEU A 116 -2.48 15.15 16.05
N PRO A 117 -2.37 14.05 16.79
CA PRO A 117 -1.89 12.79 16.24
C PRO A 117 -2.97 12.14 15.37
N LEU A 118 -2.57 11.52 14.27
CA LEU A 118 -3.43 10.70 13.42
C LEU A 118 -2.78 9.34 13.16
N ILE A 119 -3.59 8.30 13.00
CA ILE A 119 -3.17 6.94 12.68
C ILE A 119 -3.87 6.51 11.39
N LYS A 120 -3.08 6.06 10.40
CA LYS A 120 -3.58 5.39 9.19
C LYS A 120 -3.09 3.94 9.18
N ARG A 121 -4.00 2.98 9.25
CA ARG A 121 -3.70 1.55 9.36
C ARG A 121 -3.67 0.88 7.99
N TRP A 122 -2.65 0.07 7.73
CA TRP A 122 -2.62 -0.84 6.57
C TRP A 122 -3.39 -2.13 6.83
N LEU A 123 -3.43 -2.57 8.09
CA LEU A 123 -4.02 -3.82 8.53
C LEU A 123 -5.13 -3.53 9.56
N HIS A 124 -6.35 -3.98 9.27
CA HIS A 124 -7.45 -3.89 10.22
C HIS A 124 -7.19 -4.81 11.43
N PRO A 125 -7.44 -4.37 12.69
CA PRO A 125 -7.11 -5.14 13.89
C PRO A 125 -7.74 -6.54 13.98
N ALA A 126 -8.85 -6.76 13.27
CA ALA A 126 -9.52 -8.06 13.21
C ALA A 126 -8.94 -9.04 12.17
N VAL A 127 -8.02 -8.59 11.31
CA VAL A 127 -7.37 -9.44 10.31
C VAL A 127 -6.20 -10.16 10.97
N VAL A 128 -6.12 -11.47 10.76
CA VAL A 128 -5.02 -12.29 11.27
C VAL A 128 -3.90 -12.32 10.23
N ARG A 129 -2.71 -11.87 10.62
CA ARG A 129 -1.47 -12.00 9.84
C ARG A 129 -0.72 -13.26 10.27
N LYS A 130 -0.38 -14.14 9.33
CA LYS A 130 0.38 -15.37 9.57
C LYS A 130 1.53 -15.49 8.57
N ASP A 131 2.75 -15.53 9.08
CA ASP A 131 3.91 -15.80 8.23
C ASP A 131 3.86 -17.26 7.77
N ILE A 132 4.08 -17.46 6.48
CA ILE A 132 4.10 -18.77 5.84
C ILE A 132 5.54 -19.06 5.45
N GLU A 133 6.08 -20.07 6.11
CA GLU A 133 7.34 -20.74 5.79
C GLU A 133 7.02 -22.24 5.78
N ASP A 134 6.45 -22.69 4.68
CA ASP A 134 6.24 -24.11 4.40
C ASP A 134 7.34 -24.54 3.42
N ASP A 135 7.76 -25.80 3.42
CA ASP A 135 8.94 -26.34 2.70
C ASP A 135 8.91 -26.07 1.17
N SER A 136 7.83 -25.49 0.65
CA SER A 136 7.60 -25.18 -0.76
C SER A 136 7.38 -23.70 -1.10
N ILE A 137 6.96 -22.84 -0.15
CA ILE A 137 6.61 -21.43 -0.42
C ILE A 137 6.94 -20.50 0.75
N CYS A 138 7.25 -19.24 0.44
CA CYS A 138 7.48 -18.19 1.42
C CYS A 138 6.54 -17.00 1.18
N GLY A 139 5.91 -16.52 2.24
CA GLY A 139 5.03 -15.35 2.17
C GLY A 139 4.36 -15.01 3.48
N THR A 140 3.32 -14.18 3.41
CA THR A 140 2.44 -13.90 4.56
C THR A 140 0.98 -14.01 4.14
N LEU A 141 0.24 -14.81 4.89
CA LEU A 141 -1.20 -14.99 4.74
C LEU A 141 -1.95 -14.02 5.65
N PHE A 142 -2.90 -13.30 5.06
CA PHE A 142 -3.83 -12.44 5.76
C PHE A 142 -5.24 -13.03 5.70
N LEU A 143 -5.83 -13.24 6.88
CA LEU A 143 -7.16 -13.84 7.02
C LEU A 143 -8.14 -12.81 7.61
N PRO A 144 -9.24 -12.50 6.90
CA PRO A 144 -10.30 -11.69 7.47
C PRO A 144 -11.03 -12.46 8.59
N PRO A 145 -11.79 -11.78 9.46
CA PRO A 145 -12.54 -12.44 10.52
C PRO A 145 -13.61 -13.39 9.95
N GLY A 146 -13.78 -14.54 10.60
CA GLY A 146 -14.76 -15.58 10.24
C GLY A 146 -14.12 -16.92 9.90
N ASP A 147 -14.95 -17.89 9.50
CA ASP A 147 -14.50 -19.26 9.19
C ASP A 147 -14.32 -19.52 7.68
N GLY A 148 -14.73 -18.58 6.82
CA GLY A 148 -14.70 -18.72 5.37
C GLY A 148 -15.90 -19.52 4.79
N PRO A 149 -15.81 -20.01 3.55
CA PRO A 149 -14.69 -19.82 2.62
C PRO A 149 -14.63 -18.37 2.11
N PHE A 150 -13.43 -17.81 2.07
CA PHE A 150 -13.21 -16.43 1.65
C PHE A 150 -12.91 -16.34 0.15
N PRO A 151 -13.35 -15.27 -0.55
CA PRO A 151 -12.75 -14.86 -1.80
C PRO A 151 -11.24 -14.70 -1.60
N THR A 152 -10.44 -15.34 -2.45
CA THR A 152 -9.01 -15.53 -2.18
C THR A 152 -8.16 -14.89 -3.26
N ILE A 153 -7.09 -14.20 -2.85
CA ILE A 153 -6.17 -13.47 -3.72
C ILE A 153 -4.73 -13.93 -3.50
N LEU A 154 -4.02 -14.24 -4.58
CA LEU A 154 -2.55 -14.31 -4.59
C LEU A 154 -1.97 -12.95 -5.03
N ASP A 155 -1.17 -12.31 -4.18
CA ASP A 155 -0.56 -11.00 -4.43
C ASP A 155 0.94 -11.15 -4.74
N ILE A 156 1.35 -10.72 -5.94
CA ILE A 156 2.72 -10.84 -6.45
C ILE A 156 3.32 -9.45 -6.68
N SER A 157 4.51 -9.23 -6.13
CA SER A 157 5.23 -7.95 -6.23
C SER A 157 6.14 -7.84 -7.46
N GLY A 158 6.73 -6.66 -7.68
CA GLY A 158 7.70 -6.41 -8.75
C GLY A 158 9.13 -6.84 -8.40
N THR A 159 10.11 -6.36 -9.17
CA THR A 159 11.54 -6.71 -9.04
C THR A 159 12.27 -6.05 -7.86
N GLY A 160 11.54 -5.61 -6.83
CA GLY A 160 12.15 -5.04 -5.61
C GLY A 160 12.75 -6.08 -4.66
N GLY A 161 12.48 -7.37 -4.89
CA GLY A 161 12.87 -8.46 -3.99
C GLY A 161 12.05 -8.47 -2.70
N GLY A 162 12.32 -9.47 -1.87
CA GLY A 162 11.73 -9.54 -0.54
C GLY A 162 10.22 -9.81 -0.56
N LEU A 163 9.53 -9.21 0.40
CA LEU A 163 8.09 -9.36 0.61
C LEU A 163 7.42 -7.98 0.72
N ASN A 164 6.27 -7.79 0.07
CA ASN A 164 5.46 -6.58 0.22
C ASN A 164 4.06 -6.93 0.71
N GLU A 165 3.69 -6.40 1.87
CA GLU A 165 2.50 -6.86 2.59
C GLU A 165 1.33 -5.85 2.57
N HIS A 166 1.61 -4.56 2.45
CA HIS A 166 0.62 -3.49 2.59
C HIS A 166 -0.61 -3.63 1.69
N LYS A 167 -0.45 -4.04 0.42
CA LYS A 167 -1.58 -4.31 -0.49
C LYS A 167 -2.44 -5.47 0.02
N SER A 168 -1.79 -6.58 0.38
CA SER A 168 -2.44 -7.77 0.92
C SER A 168 -3.16 -7.50 2.23
N ALA A 169 -2.54 -6.77 3.15
CA ALA A 169 -3.14 -6.34 4.41
C ALA A 169 -4.39 -5.45 4.19
N THR A 170 -4.31 -4.53 3.23
CA THR A 170 -5.43 -3.64 2.90
C THR A 170 -6.59 -4.44 2.31
N LEU A 171 -6.34 -5.34 1.35
CA LEU A 171 -7.39 -6.17 0.76
C LEU A 171 -8.00 -7.16 1.76
N ALA A 172 -7.21 -7.72 2.67
CA ALA A 172 -7.76 -8.57 3.71
C ALA A 172 -8.64 -7.80 4.69
N SER A 173 -8.38 -6.51 4.89
CA SER A 173 -9.24 -5.62 5.66
C SER A 173 -10.60 -5.38 4.98
N GLU A 174 -10.70 -5.64 3.68
CA GLU A 174 -11.95 -5.57 2.88
C GLU A 174 -12.64 -6.95 2.73
N GLY A 175 -12.16 -7.99 3.43
CA GLY A 175 -12.81 -9.30 3.49
C GLY A 175 -12.25 -10.39 2.58
N PHE A 176 -11.08 -10.18 1.97
CA PHE A 176 -10.39 -11.19 1.16
C PHE A 176 -9.39 -12.02 1.99
N CYS A 177 -9.28 -13.32 1.73
CA CYS A 177 -8.10 -14.08 2.13
C CYS A 177 -6.97 -13.73 1.15
N VAL A 178 -5.83 -13.23 1.63
CA VAL A 178 -4.76 -12.78 0.72
C VAL A 178 -3.42 -13.38 1.11
N LEU A 179 -2.75 -14.03 0.16
CA LEU A 179 -1.38 -14.47 0.30
C LEU A 179 -0.45 -13.47 -0.40
N ALA A 180 0.31 -12.70 0.39
CA ALA A 180 1.46 -11.95 -0.11
C ALA A 180 2.59 -12.94 -0.39
N LEU A 181 2.87 -13.22 -1.65
CA LEU A 181 3.86 -14.22 -2.05
C LEU A 181 5.23 -13.55 -2.30
N ALA A 182 6.25 -13.99 -1.58
CA ALA A 182 7.63 -13.74 -1.96
C ALA A 182 8.08 -14.78 -2.98
N PHE A 183 8.91 -14.40 -3.96
CA PHE A 183 9.41 -15.31 -5.00
C PHE A 183 10.92 -15.19 -5.27
N PHE A 184 11.60 -14.16 -4.75
CA PHE A 184 13.05 -14.00 -4.83
C PHE A 184 13.58 -13.00 -3.78
N GLN A 185 14.87 -13.07 -3.45
CA GLN A 185 15.57 -12.23 -2.45
C GLN A 185 14.84 -12.19 -1.10
N TYR A 186 14.36 -13.35 -0.66
CA TYR A 186 13.63 -13.49 0.59
C TYR A 186 13.87 -14.85 1.21
N LYS A 187 14.45 -14.85 2.42
CA LYS A 187 14.75 -16.08 3.20
C LYS A 187 15.56 -17.10 2.38
N THR A 188 14.96 -18.24 2.06
CA THR A 188 15.58 -19.37 1.36
C THR A 188 15.32 -19.37 -0.14
N LEU A 189 14.62 -18.36 -0.66
CA LEU A 189 14.31 -18.25 -2.08
C LEU A 189 15.56 -17.84 -2.89
N ILE A 190 15.43 -17.99 -4.21
CA ILE A 190 16.46 -17.58 -5.18
C ILE A 190 16.87 -16.12 -5.00
N GLU A 191 18.14 -15.81 -5.27
CA GLU A 191 18.70 -14.45 -5.16
C GLU A 191 18.65 -13.67 -6.48
N ASP A 192 18.65 -14.40 -7.61
CA ASP A 192 18.63 -13.83 -8.96
C ASP A 192 17.32 -14.21 -9.68
N LEU A 193 16.70 -13.22 -10.34
CA LEU A 193 15.48 -13.42 -11.13
C LEU A 193 15.70 -14.33 -12.35
N ASN A 194 16.94 -14.53 -12.79
CA ASN A 194 17.29 -15.46 -13.86
C ASN A 194 17.17 -16.93 -13.46
N ASP A 195 17.01 -17.21 -12.17
CA ASP A 195 16.74 -18.56 -11.65
C ASP A 195 15.26 -18.79 -11.36
N LEU A 196 14.39 -17.85 -11.73
CA LEU A 196 12.95 -17.94 -11.47
C LEU A 196 12.31 -19.06 -12.30
N ASP A 197 11.57 -19.93 -11.62
CA ASP A 197 10.78 -20.99 -12.23
C ASP A 197 9.28 -20.77 -11.96
N LEU A 198 8.45 -20.82 -13.01
CA LEU A 198 7.01 -20.67 -12.88
C LEU A 198 6.36 -21.77 -12.04
N ASP A 199 6.99 -22.95 -11.94
CA ASP A 199 6.50 -24.06 -11.13
C ASP A 199 6.44 -23.71 -9.62
N TYR A 200 7.21 -22.72 -9.16
CA TYR A 200 7.11 -22.18 -7.80
C TYR A 200 5.72 -21.57 -7.52
N PHE A 201 5.17 -20.83 -8.48
CA PHE A 201 3.86 -20.19 -8.32
C PHE A 201 2.73 -21.21 -8.37
N LYS A 202 2.87 -22.28 -9.15
CA LYS A 202 1.92 -23.40 -9.12
C LYS A 202 1.81 -23.98 -7.71
N LYS A 203 2.93 -24.20 -7.02
CA LYS A 203 2.93 -24.68 -5.62
C LYS A 203 2.17 -23.73 -4.70
N ALA A 204 2.33 -22.41 -4.87
CA ALA A 204 1.60 -21.41 -4.10
C ALA A 204 0.09 -21.44 -4.37
N ILE A 205 -0.32 -21.61 -5.64
CA ILE A 205 -1.73 -21.75 -6.03
C ILE A 205 -2.32 -23.01 -5.39
N ASP A 206 -1.68 -24.16 -5.58
CA ASP A 206 -2.12 -25.46 -5.03
C ASP A 206 -2.23 -25.40 -3.49
N TRP A 207 -1.23 -24.80 -2.83
CA TRP A 207 -1.23 -24.61 -1.38
C TRP A 207 -2.42 -23.76 -0.93
N LEU A 208 -2.70 -22.65 -1.63
CA LEU A 208 -3.73 -21.70 -1.26
C LEU A 208 -5.14 -22.27 -1.47
N ILE A 209 -5.41 -22.98 -2.56
CA ILE A 209 -6.71 -23.62 -2.81
C ILE A 209 -6.97 -24.84 -1.92
N SER A 210 -5.90 -25.48 -1.40
CA SER A 210 -6.05 -26.62 -0.48
C SER A 210 -6.48 -26.24 0.94
N ARG A 211 -6.58 -24.93 1.25
CA ARG A 211 -6.92 -24.47 2.59
C ARG A 211 -8.42 -24.64 2.86
N PRO A 212 -8.83 -25.02 4.08
CA PRO A 212 -10.25 -25.26 4.39
C PRO A 212 -11.11 -23.98 4.36
N PHE A 213 -10.49 -22.81 4.42
CA PHE A 213 -11.14 -21.50 4.42
C PHE A 213 -11.06 -20.79 3.06
N THR A 214 -10.60 -21.46 2.01
CA THR A 214 -10.57 -20.93 0.64
C THR A 214 -11.52 -21.74 -0.25
N ARG A 215 -11.68 -21.29 -1.50
CA ARG A 215 -12.38 -22.04 -2.55
C ARG A 215 -11.35 -22.67 -3.49
N ASN A 216 -11.82 -23.54 -4.39
CA ASN A 216 -11.00 -24.08 -5.49
C ASN A 216 -10.77 -23.06 -6.62
N GLU A 217 -10.98 -21.77 -6.35
CA GLU A 217 -10.83 -20.67 -7.30
C GLU A 217 -10.16 -19.49 -6.60
N ILE A 218 -9.28 -18.79 -7.32
CA ILE A 218 -8.58 -17.61 -6.81
C ILE A 218 -8.61 -16.46 -7.81
N GLY A 219 -8.58 -15.24 -7.28
CA GLY A 219 -8.08 -14.09 -8.02
C GLY A 219 -6.57 -13.97 -7.84
N ILE A 220 -5.90 -13.33 -8.79
CA ILE A 220 -4.49 -12.98 -8.65
C ILE A 220 -4.28 -11.51 -8.99
N GLN A 221 -3.33 -10.87 -8.31
CA GLN A 221 -2.90 -9.51 -8.64
C GLN A 221 -1.38 -9.42 -8.70
N GLY A 222 -0.91 -8.53 -9.56
CA GLY A 222 0.52 -8.35 -9.79
C GLY A 222 0.83 -6.91 -10.14
N VAL A 223 1.93 -6.37 -9.61
CA VAL A 223 2.43 -5.04 -9.98
C VAL A 223 3.79 -5.12 -10.66
N SER A 224 3.99 -4.33 -11.72
CA SER A 224 5.24 -4.29 -12.48
C SER A 224 5.62 -5.69 -12.98
N PHE A 225 6.77 -6.25 -12.61
CA PHE A 225 7.13 -7.62 -12.96
C PHE A 225 6.14 -8.67 -12.44
N GLY A 226 5.56 -8.46 -11.26
CA GLY A 226 4.44 -9.29 -10.78
C GLY A 226 3.23 -9.23 -11.71
N GLY A 227 3.00 -8.08 -12.37
CA GLY A 227 1.96 -7.90 -13.38
C GLY A 227 2.19 -8.75 -14.64
N LEU A 228 3.44 -8.94 -15.05
CA LEU A 228 3.82 -9.88 -16.11
C LEU A 228 3.56 -11.34 -15.64
N LEU A 229 4.01 -11.68 -14.43
CA LEU A 229 3.84 -13.03 -13.87
C LEU A 229 2.37 -13.43 -13.79
N VAL A 230 1.48 -12.57 -13.29
CA VAL A 230 0.05 -12.91 -13.22
C VAL A 230 -0.59 -13.13 -14.58
N ASN A 231 -0.18 -12.39 -15.61
CA ASN A 231 -0.64 -12.64 -16.98
C ASN A 231 -0.18 -14.02 -17.49
N MET A 232 1.06 -14.41 -17.19
CA MET A 232 1.58 -15.73 -17.55
C MET A 232 0.85 -16.86 -16.81
N LEU A 233 0.60 -16.70 -15.52
CA LEU A 233 -0.05 -17.70 -14.68
C LEU A 233 -1.52 -17.90 -15.09
N ALA A 234 -2.23 -16.82 -15.42
CA ALA A 234 -3.65 -16.87 -15.78
C ALA A 234 -3.96 -17.78 -16.97
N VAL A 235 -3.06 -17.90 -17.93
CA VAL A 235 -3.25 -18.79 -19.10
C VAL A 235 -2.80 -20.22 -18.85
N ARG A 236 -2.20 -20.50 -17.69
CA ARG A 236 -1.61 -21.80 -17.31
C ARG A 236 -2.42 -22.55 -16.25
N HIS A 237 -3.12 -21.83 -15.38
CA HIS A 237 -3.83 -22.41 -14.23
C HIS A 237 -5.33 -22.09 -14.29
N PRO A 238 -6.19 -23.09 -14.57
CA PRO A 238 -7.64 -22.89 -14.69
C PRO A 238 -8.33 -22.47 -13.38
N GLU A 239 -7.66 -22.62 -12.23
CA GLU A 239 -8.15 -22.18 -10.91
C GLU A 239 -8.16 -20.65 -10.77
N ILE A 240 -7.46 -19.93 -11.66
CA ILE A 240 -7.43 -18.46 -11.68
C ILE A 240 -8.65 -17.93 -12.43
N VAL A 241 -9.59 -17.35 -11.70
CA VAL A 241 -10.86 -16.83 -12.26
C VAL A 241 -10.85 -15.33 -12.49
N ALA A 242 -9.87 -14.60 -11.93
CA ALA A 242 -9.72 -13.16 -12.09
C ALA A 242 -8.26 -12.71 -12.02
N VAL A 243 -7.90 -11.70 -12.82
CA VAL A 243 -6.54 -11.16 -12.91
C VAL A 243 -6.56 -9.64 -12.79
N CYS A 244 -5.71 -9.10 -11.92
CA CYS A 244 -5.42 -7.67 -11.84
C CYS A 244 -3.93 -7.42 -12.14
N SER A 245 -3.61 -7.03 -13.37
CA SER A 245 -2.24 -6.68 -13.78
C SER A 245 -2.04 -5.17 -13.73
N ILE A 246 -1.20 -4.70 -12.81
CA ILE A 246 -0.95 -3.28 -12.56
C ILE A 246 0.40 -2.89 -13.18
N ASN A 247 0.36 -2.18 -14.30
CA ASN A 247 1.57 -1.81 -15.07
C ASN A 247 2.46 -3.02 -15.39
N GLY A 248 1.84 -4.18 -15.66
CA GLY A 248 2.55 -5.39 -16.08
C GLY A 248 2.95 -5.32 -17.54
N SER A 249 4.14 -5.85 -17.86
CA SER A 249 4.52 -6.09 -19.25
C SER A 249 3.66 -7.23 -19.82
N HIS A 250 3.42 -7.19 -21.13
CA HIS A 250 2.84 -8.31 -21.88
C HIS A 250 3.90 -9.17 -22.57
N CYS A 251 5.18 -8.76 -22.48
CA CYS A 251 6.30 -9.45 -23.08
C CYS A 251 7.37 -9.74 -22.02
N LEU A 252 7.95 -10.94 -22.07
CA LEU A 252 9.19 -11.23 -21.35
C LEU A 252 10.35 -10.53 -22.07
N THR A 253 11.17 -9.80 -21.35
CA THR A 253 12.35 -9.10 -21.87
C THR A 253 13.62 -9.67 -21.25
N GLU A 254 14.79 -9.20 -21.70
CA GLU A 254 16.09 -9.58 -21.11
C GLU A 254 16.28 -9.22 -19.62
N MET A 255 15.32 -8.51 -19.02
CA MET A 255 15.30 -8.17 -17.60
C MET A 255 15.25 -9.40 -16.69
N ALA A 256 14.64 -10.50 -17.13
CA ALA A 256 14.60 -11.75 -16.38
C ALA A 256 14.51 -12.95 -17.33
N LYS A 257 15.29 -14.00 -17.03
CA LYS A 257 15.16 -15.31 -17.68
C LYS A 257 14.31 -16.22 -16.81
N ILE A 258 13.10 -16.51 -17.28
CA ILE A 258 12.13 -17.33 -16.55
C ILE A 258 12.16 -18.75 -17.11
N LYS A 259 12.16 -19.75 -16.23
CA LYS A 259 12.00 -21.16 -16.56
C LYS A 259 10.56 -21.61 -16.36
N GLU A 260 10.16 -22.61 -17.12
CA GLU A 260 8.94 -23.38 -16.93
C GLU A 260 9.27 -24.85 -17.22
N HIS A 261 9.00 -25.74 -16.27
CA HIS A 261 9.33 -27.17 -16.37
C HIS A 261 10.82 -27.42 -16.68
N GLY A 262 11.70 -26.58 -16.12
CA GLY A 262 13.15 -26.64 -16.33
C GLY A 262 13.67 -25.98 -17.62
N GLU A 263 12.80 -25.55 -18.53
CA GLU A 263 13.18 -24.95 -19.82
C GLU A 263 12.98 -23.42 -19.81
N TYR A 264 13.88 -22.67 -20.45
CA TYR A 264 13.75 -21.21 -20.51
C TYR A 264 12.65 -20.76 -21.48
N LEU A 265 11.82 -19.83 -21.03
CA LEU A 265 10.84 -19.17 -21.87
C LEU A 265 11.49 -18.22 -22.89
N PRO A 266 10.92 -18.09 -24.10
CA PRO A 266 11.40 -17.12 -25.07
C PRO A 266 11.20 -15.69 -24.55
N TYR A 267 12.18 -14.82 -24.82
CA TYR A 267 12.15 -13.41 -24.44
C TYR A 267 12.52 -12.50 -25.61
N VAL A 268 12.03 -11.26 -25.55
CA VAL A 268 12.32 -10.20 -26.52
C VAL A 268 13.61 -9.49 -26.10
N ARG A 269 14.49 -9.26 -27.07
CA ARG A 269 15.69 -8.41 -26.91
C ARG A 269 15.33 -6.95 -27.11
#